data_AF-A0A1F9ZCI9-F1
#
_entry.id   AF-A0A1F9ZCI9-F1
#
_cell.length_a   1.000
_cell.length_b   1.000
_cell.length_c   1.000
_cell.angle_alpha   90.00
_cell.angle_beta   90.00
_cell.angle_gamma   90.00
#
_symmetry.space_group_name_H-M   'P 1'
#
loop_
_entity.id
_entity.type
_entity.pdbx_description
1 polymer ?
#
loop_
_entity_poly.entity_id
_entity_poly.type
_entity_poly.pdbx_seq_one_letter_code
_entity_poly.pdbx_strand_id
1 'polypeptide(L)'
;MTTIIRSDAPPRSLGAVVAMAGLAAGALFFVVLVFLGIAYGWSQPLVAVWFGIVFLLLAVFLDVYRREFVPDELIHKKRRPKVVYKRDIR
;
A
#
# COMPACT_ATOMS: atom_id res chain seq x y z
N MET A 1 8.89 31.10 -8.39
CA MET A 1 9.02 30.26 -7.18
C MET A 1 7.80 29.36 -7.15
N THR A 2 7.97 28.04 -7.22
CA THR A 2 6.87 27.08 -7.03
C THR A 2 6.58 27.02 -5.54
N THR A 3 5.42 27.53 -5.13
CA THR A 3 4.90 27.37 -3.78
C THR A 3 4.76 25.88 -3.49
N ILE A 4 5.61 25.36 -2.62
CA ILE A 4 5.43 24.04 -2.03
C ILE A 4 4.15 24.17 -1.20
N ILE A 5 3.05 23.57 -1.68
CA ILE A 5 1.85 23.42 -0.86
C ILE A 5 2.28 22.52 0.29
N ARG A 6 2.18 23.07 1.50
CA ARG A 6 2.63 22.47 2.75
C ARG A 6 2.23 20.99 2.82
N SER A 7 3.22 20.12 2.73
CA SER A 7 3.11 18.68 3.00
C SER A 7 3.25 18.47 4.51
N ASP A 8 2.26 18.89 5.30
CA ASP A 8 2.27 18.45 6.69
C ASP A 8 2.20 16.92 6.70
N ALA A 9 3.05 16.28 7.50
CA ALA A 9 3.02 14.83 7.64
C ALA A 9 1.61 14.42 8.10
N PRO A 10 1.02 13.34 7.56
CA PRO A 10 -0.27 12.85 8.05
C PRO A 10 -0.19 12.70 9.57
N PRO A 11 -1.15 13.24 10.34
CA PRO A 11 -1.18 13.02 11.77
C PRO A 11 -1.25 11.50 11.99
N ARG A 12 -0.20 10.90 12.56
CA ARG A 12 -0.14 9.46 12.82
C ARG A 12 -1.34 9.06 13.66
N SER A 13 -2.35 8.46 13.04
CA SER A 13 -3.56 8.09 13.74
C SER A 13 -3.30 6.82 14.55
N LEU A 14 -3.49 6.92 15.87
CA LEU A 14 -3.35 5.77 16.78
C LEU A 14 -4.29 4.63 16.36
N GLY A 15 -5.47 4.98 15.84
CA GLY A 15 -6.44 4.03 15.29
C GLY A 15 -5.89 3.22 14.11
N ALA A 16 -5.20 3.85 13.14
CA ALA A 16 -4.61 3.13 12.02
C ALA A 16 -3.48 2.20 12.46
N VAL A 17 -2.68 2.62 13.45
CA VAL A 17 -1.63 1.74 14.01
C VAL A 17 -2.25 0.50 14.66
N VAL A 18 -3.31 0.66 15.45
CA VAL A 18 -4.02 -0.45 16.09
C VAL A 18 -4.67 -1.36 15.04
N ALA A 19 -5.31 -0.79 14.02
CA ALA A 19 -5.90 -1.53 12.92
C ALA A 19 -4.85 -2.35 12.16
N MET A 20 -3.71 -1.74 11.82
CA MET A 20 -2.59 -2.43 11.16
C MET A 20 -2.03 -3.56 12.03
N ALA A 21 -1.88 -3.35 13.35
CA ALA A 21 -1.43 -4.40 14.26
C ALA A 21 -2.42 -5.58 14.31
N GLY A 22 -3.73 -5.30 14.34
CA GLY A 22 -4.77 -6.33 14.28
C GLY A 22 -4.77 -7.10 12.95
N LEU A 23 -4.61 -6.40 11.82
CA LEU A 23 -4.49 -7.03 10.49
C LEU A 23 -3.24 -7.91 10.39
N ALA A 24 -2.10 -7.45 10.92
CA ALA A 24 -0.87 -8.23 10.97
C ALA A 24 -1.00 -9.48 11.84
N ALA A 25 -1.63 -9.37 13.01
CA ALA A 25 -1.91 -10.51 13.88
C ALA A 25 -2.85 -11.53 13.19
N GLY A 26 -3.90 -11.05 12.50
CA GLY A 26 -4.77 -11.90 11.70
C GLY A 26 -4.03 -12.60 10.56
N ALA A 27 -3.15 -11.90 9.85
CA ALA A 27 -2.36 -12.49 8.77
C ALA A 27 -1.44 -13.60 9.30
N LEU A 28 -0.76 -13.38 10.43
CA LEU A 28 0.06 -14.39 11.09
C LEU A 28 -0.76 -15.62 11.51
N PHE A 29 -1.95 -15.41 12.07
CA PHE A 29 -2.85 -16.49 12.44
C PHE A 29 -3.23 -17.37 11.24
N PHE A 30 -3.60 -16.76 10.11
CA PHE A 30 -3.94 -17.51 8.90
C PHE A 30 -2.72 -18.18 8.25
N VAL A 31 -1.53 -17.57 8.32
CA VAL A 31 -0.29 -18.23 7.90
C VAL A 31 -0.03 -19.49 8.71
N VAL A 32 -0.18 -19.43 10.04
CA VAL A 32 -0.05 -20.62 10.91
C VAL A 32 -1.06 -21.69 10.55
N LEU A 33 -2.32 -21.32 10.30
CA LEU A 33 -3.35 -22.27 9.85
C LEU A 33 -3.01 -22.94 8.52
N VAL A 34 -2.43 -22.21 7.56
CA VAL A 34 -1.96 -22.79 6.29
C VAL A 34 -0.88 -23.84 6.54
N PHE A 35 0.13 -23.53 7.35
CA PHE A 35 1.20 -24.48 7.68
C PHE A 35 0.67 -25.71 8.44
N LEU A 36 -0.23 -25.52 9.40
CA LEU A 36 -0.89 -26.62 10.10
C LEU A 36 -1.72 -27.48 9.13
N GLY A 37 -2.47 -26.86 8.23
CA GLY A 37 -3.26 -27.57 7.24
C GLY A 37 -2.41 -28.42 6.30
N ILE A 38 -1.23 -27.95 5.92
CA ILE A 38 -0.26 -28.75 5.15
C ILE A 38 0.30 -29.90 6.00
N ALA A 39 0.72 -29.62 7.24
CA ALA A 39 1.34 -30.61 8.13
C ALA A 39 0.38 -31.75 8.53
N TYR A 40 -0.90 -31.45 8.74
CA TYR A 40 -1.93 -32.42 9.12
C TYR A 40 -2.76 -32.96 7.96
N GLY A 41 -2.43 -32.59 6.71
CA GLY A 41 -3.10 -33.10 5.52
C GLY A 41 -4.57 -32.70 5.39
N TRP A 42 -4.92 -31.48 5.78
CA TRP A 42 -6.27 -30.94 5.60
C TRP A 42 -6.62 -30.76 4.11
N SER A 43 -7.91 -30.56 3.81
CA SER A 43 -8.37 -30.47 2.43
C SER A 43 -7.77 -29.27 1.69
N GLN A 44 -7.31 -29.50 0.47
CA GLN A 44 -6.68 -28.46 -0.35
C GLN A 44 -7.57 -27.22 -0.58
N PRO A 45 -8.89 -27.34 -0.82
CA PRO A 45 -9.75 -26.17 -0.96
C PRO A 45 -9.78 -25.31 0.31
N LEU A 46 -9.77 -25.92 1.50
CA LEU A 46 -9.79 -25.21 2.77
C LEU A 46 -8.48 -24.42 2.99
N VAL A 47 -7.34 -25.08 2.76
CA VAL A 47 -6.01 -24.44 2.88
C VAL A 47 -5.86 -23.30 1.88
N ALA A 48 -6.35 -23.48 0.65
CA ALA A 48 -6.34 -22.43 -0.37
C ALA A 48 -7.19 -21.21 0.03
N VAL A 49 -8.34 -21.39 0.66
CA VAL A 49 -9.16 -20.29 1.17
C VAL A 49 -8.41 -19.49 2.22
N TRP A 50 -7.79 -20.14 3.20
CA TRP A 50 -7.01 -19.43 4.22
C TRP A 50 -5.80 -18.71 3.64
N PHE A 51 -5.13 -19.32 2.66
CA PHE A 51 -4.05 -18.66 1.94
C PHE A 51 -4.55 -17.41 1.21
N GLY A 52 -5.73 -17.47 0.57
CA GLY A 52 -6.37 -16.30 -0.02
C GLY A 52 -6.67 -15.20 1.00
N ILE A 53 -7.10 -15.56 2.22
CA ILE A 53 -7.35 -14.60 3.31
C ILE A 53 -6.06 -13.88 3.73
N VAL A 54 -4.90 -14.54 3.70
CA VAL A 54 -3.61 -13.88 3.97
C VAL A 54 -3.37 -12.73 3.00
N PHE A 55 -3.60 -12.94 1.70
CA PHE A 55 -3.47 -11.87 0.69
C PHE A 55 -4.52 -10.78 0.84
N LEU A 56 -5.75 -11.14 1.20
CA LEU A 56 -6.80 -10.16 1.48
C LEU A 56 -6.38 -9.24 2.65
N LEU A 57 -5.92 -9.82 3.76
CA LEU A 57 -5.45 -9.06 4.93
C LEU A 57 -4.24 -8.19 4.58
N LEU A 58 -3.31 -8.70 3.78
CA LEU A 58 -2.17 -7.93 3.30
C LEU A 58 -2.61 -6.74 2.42
N ALA A 59 -3.57 -6.94 1.52
CA ALA A 59 -4.11 -5.88 0.67
C ALA A 59 -4.77 -4.78 1.50
N VAL A 60 -5.59 -5.15 2.49
CA VAL A 60 -6.21 -4.18 3.41
C VAL A 60 -5.16 -3.46 4.25
N PHE A 61 -4.15 -4.18 4.74
CA PHE A 61 -3.03 -3.58 5.49
C PHE A 61 -2.32 -2.51 4.68
N LEU A 62 -1.99 -2.81 3.41
CA LEU A 62 -1.34 -1.88 2.50
C LEU A 62 -2.22 -0.67 2.15
N ASP A 63 -3.54 -0.86 2.02
CA ASP A 63 -4.48 0.24 1.78
C ASP A 63 -4.55 1.19 2.99
N VAL A 64 -4.62 0.64 4.21
CA VAL A 64 -4.56 1.44 5.45
C VAL A 64 -3.22 2.17 5.55
N TYR A 65 -2.11 1.48 5.29
CA TYR A 65 -0.78 2.09 5.30
C TYR A 65 -0.69 3.25 4.31
N ARG A 66 -1.19 3.05 3.08
CA ARG A 66 -1.18 4.07 2.03
C ARG A 66 -1.97 5.31 2.46
N ARG A 67 -3.18 5.14 2.98
CA ARG A 67 -4.04 6.28 3.34
C ARG A 67 -3.51 7.09 4.51
N GLU A 68 -2.85 6.44 5.46
CA GLU A 68 -2.52 7.04 6.76
C GLU A 68 -1.06 7.45 6.89
N PHE A 69 -0.15 6.83 6.13
CA PHE A 69 1.30 7.05 6.27
C PHE A 69 1.98 7.56 5.00
N VAL A 70 1.35 7.40 3.83
CA VAL A 70 1.89 7.95 2.58
C VAL A 70 1.34 9.37 2.41
N PRO A 71 2.20 10.39 2.31
CA PRO A 71 1.75 11.75 2.05
C PRO A 71 1.04 11.83 0.71
N ASP A 72 -0.17 12.39 0.69
CA ASP A 72 -0.87 12.74 -0.54
C ASP A 72 -0.24 14.00 -1.15
N GLU A 73 0.95 13.86 -1.72
CA GLU A 73 1.62 14.93 -2.46
C GLU A 73 1.38 14.82 -3.97
N LEU A 74 0.70 15.83 -4.52
CA LEU A 74 0.61 16.00 -5.97
C LEU A 74 1.90 16.64 -6.49
N ILE A 75 2.93 15.80 -6.68
CA ILE A 75 4.19 16.22 -7.30
C ILE A 75 3.91 16.60 -8.76
N HIS A 76 3.85 17.90 -9.03
CA HIS A 76 3.73 18.40 -10.39
C HIS A 76 5.06 18.18 -11.11
N LYS A 77 5.09 17.23 -12.04
CA LYS A 77 6.24 17.02 -12.91
C LYS A 77 6.45 18.26 -13.77
N LYS A 78 7.47 19.07 -13.45
CA LYS A 78 7.85 20.25 -14.23
C LYS A 78 8.16 19.84 -15.66
N ARG A 79 7.34 20.25 -16.63
CA ARG A 79 7.61 20.02 -18.05
C ARG A 79 8.84 20.84 -18.45
N ARG A 80 9.82 20.21 -19.10
CA ARG A 80 10.93 20.94 -19.74
C ARG A 80 10.33 21.80 -20.86
N PRO A 81 10.69 23.09 -21.00
CA PRO A 81 10.24 23.89 -22.12
C PRO A 81 10.73 23.26 -23.43
N LYS A 82 9.84 23.12 -24.41
CA LYS A 82 10.22 22.63 -25.75
C LYS A 82 10.97 23.76 -26.45
N VAL A 83 12.29 23.63 -26.56
CA VAL A 83 13.12 24.56 -27.35
C VAL A 83 12.83 24.29 -28.82
N VAL A 84 11.99 25.13 -29.43
CA VAL A 84 11.75 25.10 -30.87
C VAL A 84 12.64 26.16 -31.49
N TYR A 85 13.71 25.74 -32.17
CA TYR A 85 14.49 26.65 -32.99
C TYR A 85 13.59 27.17 -34.10
N LYS A 86 13.26 28.47 -34.08
CA LYS A 86 12.66 29.11 -35.24
C LYS A 86 13.71 29.09 -36.34
N ARG A 87 13.48 28.28 -37.37
CA ARG A 87 14.23 28.40 -38.63
C ARG A 87 13.85 29.75 -39.19
N ASP A 88 14.82 30.65 -39.34
CA ASP A 88 14.63 31.92 -40.03
C ASP A 88 14.36 31.56 -41.49
N ILE A 89 13.10 31.67 -41.90
CA ILE A 89 12.69 31.44 -43.29
C ILE A 89 12.91 32.79 -43.96
N ARG A 90 14.14 33.00 -44.44
CA ARG A 90 14.51 34.12 -45.30
C ARG A 90 14.29 33.76 -46.77
#